data_AF-A0AAN8WHW5-F1
#
_entry.id   AF-A0AAN8WHW5-F1
#
_cell.length_a   1.000
_cell.length_b   1.000
_cell.length_c   1.000
_cell.angle_alpha   90.00
_cell.angle_beta   90.00
_cell.angle_gamma   90.00
#
_symmetry.space_group_name_H-M   'P 1'
#
loop_
_entity.id
_entity.type
_entity.pdbx_description
1 polymer ?
#
loop_
_entity_poly.entity_id
_entity_poly.type
_entity_poly.pdbx_seq_one_letter_code
_entity_poly.pdbx_strand_id
1 'polypeptide(L)'
;MAQIQITGCGPRQRRCIFVKGRDANMSLPFTPAVQVTAVTAKVTGIVAFIHVPFDLPNNNGCINSGLTCPLQPQQSVTYTASLPVKSSYPSVAVTVQWELLDQNNNRLVCIKFPVQLQ
;
A
#
# COMPACT_ATOMS: atom_id res chain seq x y z
N MET A 1 13.05 14.42 5.66
CA MET A 1 11.75 14.17 4.98
C MET A 1 11.70 12.68 4.66
N ALA A 2 10.73 11.93 5.19
CA ALA A 2 10.57 10.53 4.84
C ALA A 2 9.90 10.41 3.48
N GLN A 3 10.41 9.55 2.59
CA GLN A 3 9.86 9.33 1.25
C GLN A 3 9.11 8.00 1.18
N ILE A 4 8.14 7.91 0.27
CA ILE A 4 7.47 6.65 -0.05
C ILE A 4 8.50 5.71 -0.68
N GLN A 5 8.61 4.50 -0.16
CA GLN A 5 9.47 3.46 -0.70
C GLN A 5 8.63 2.24 -1.06
N ILE A 6 8.78 1.74 -2.28
CA ILE A 6 8.06 0.57 -2.77
C ILE A 6 9.06 -0.28 -3.57
N THR A 7 9.06 -1.59 -3.34
CA THR A 7 9.93 -2.54 -4.04
C THR A 7 9.86 -2.35 -5.55
N GLY A 8 11.03 -2.33 -6.19
CA GLY A 8 11.12 -2.26 -7.65
C GLY A 8 10.67 -0.94 -8.27
N CYS A 9 10.41 0.10 -7.48
CA CYS A 9 10.27 1.48 -7.95
C CYS A 9 11.60 2.22 -7.85
N GLY A 10 11.92 3.04 -8.85
CA GLY A 10 13.12 3.85 -8.88
C GLY A 10 12.90 5.15 -9.65
N PRO A 11 13.79 6.15 -9.49
CA PRO A 11 13.58 7.52 -9.96
C PRO A 11 13.46 7.65 -11.49
N ARG A 12 13.94 6.66 -12.25
CA ARG A 12 13.89 6.62 -13.72
C ARG A 12 12.89 5.62 -14.28
N GLN A 13 12.19 4.89 -13.42
CA GLN A 13 11.25 3.85 -13.84
C GLN A 13 9.84 4.42 -13.99
N ARG A 14 9.21 4.18 -15.14
CA ARG A 14 7.81 4.54 -15.37
C ARG A 14 6.82 3.63 -14.64
N ARG A 15 7.26 2.43 -14.26
CA ARG A 15 6.49 1.41 -13.54
C ARG A 15 7.39 0.71 -12.54
N CYS A 16 6.84 0.35 -11.40
CA CYS A 16 7.52 -0.47 -10.42
C CYS A 16 7.53 -1.93 -10.90
N ILE A 17 8.66 -2.62 -10.76
CA ILE A 17 8.79 -4.00 -11.20
C ILE A 17 8.53 -4.94 -10.02
N PHE A 18 7.42 -5.67 -10.06
CA PHE A 18 7.09 -6.68 -9.06
C PHE A 18 7.40 -8.04 -9.66
N VAL A 19 8.40 -8.71 -9.08
CA VAL A 19 8.87 -10.02 -9.54
C VAL A 19 8.01 -11.11 -8.94
N LYS A 20 7.49 -11.99 -9.79
CA LYS A 20 6.70 -13.15 -9.39
C LYS A 20 7.50 -14.13 -8.52
N GLY A 21 6.83 -14.72 -7.55
CA GLY A 21 7.43 -15.59 -6.55
C GLY A 21 8.28 -14.85 -5.51
N ARG A 22 8.23 -13.51 -5.49
CA ARG A 22 8.93 -12.66 -4.51
C ARG A 22 7.93 -11.78 -3.77
N ASP A 23 8.36 -11.30 -2.61
CA ASP A 23 7.59 -10.34 -1.84
C ASP A 23 7.88 -8.92 -2.33
N ALA A 24 6.81 -8.13 -2.46
CA ALA A 24 6.88 -6.69 -2.66
C ALA A 24 6.63 -5.99 -1.33
N ASN A 25 7.53 -5.08 -0.95
CA ASN A 25 7.45 -4.33 0.29
C ASN A 25 7.13 -2.87 0.02
N MET A 26 6.43 -2.23 0.96
CA MET A 26 6.13 -0.81 0.93
C MET A 26 6.38 -0.18 2.29
N SER A 27 6.87 1.06 2.28
CA SER A 27 6.98 1.99 3.40
C SER A 27 6.37 3.33 3.00
N LEU A 28 5.37 3.76 3.75
CA LEU A 28 4.50 4.89 3.43
C LEU A 28 4.43 5.84 4.64
N PRO A 29 5.26 6.90 4.65
CA PRO A 29 5.16 7.94 5.66
C PRO A 29 3.91 8.78 5.44
N PHE A 30 3.16 9.05 6.50
CA PHE A 30 2.03 9.98 6.49
C PHE A 30 1.85 10.63 7.87
N THR A 31 1.05 11.69 7.92
CA THR A 31 0.73 12.40 9.17
C THR A 31 -0.79 12.52 9.27
N PRO A 32 -1.44 11.89 10.26
CA PRO A 32 -2.89 11.99 10.41
C PRO A 32 -3.27 13.38 10.92
N ALA A 33 -4.36 13.94 10.41
CA ALA A 33 -4.87 15.25 10.83
C ALA A 33 -5.69 15.19 12.13
N VAL A 34 -6.20 14.00 12.47
CA VAL A 34 -7.05 13.72 13.63
C VAL A 34 -6.55 12.47 14.35
N GLN A 35 -7.08 12.19 15.53
CA GLN A 35 -6.75 10.95 16.23
C GLN A 35 -7.35 9.75 15.47
N VAL A 36 -6.53 8.72 15.26
CA VAL A 36 -6.92 7.51 14.53
C VAL A 36 -6.76 6.31 15.45
N THR A 37 -7.88 5.67 15.79
CA THR A 37 -7.89 4.52 16.71
C THR A 37 -7.81 3.18 15.98
N ALA A 38 -8.20 3.15 14.71
CA ALA A 38 -8.09 1.99 13.84
C ALA A 38 -7.62 2.41 12.45
N VAL A 39 -6.81 1.57 11.81
CA VAL A 39 -6.39 1.74 10.42
C VAL A 39 -6.76 0.48 9.65
N THR A 40 -7.45 0.64 8.51
CA THR A 40 -7.75 -0.46 7.60
C THR A 40 -7.09 -0.21 6.25
N ALA A 41 -6.27 -1.17 5.79
CA ALA A 41 -5.65 -1.15 4.48
C ALA A 41 -6.57 -1.80 3.43
N LYS A 42 -6.75 -1.13 2.29
CA LYS A 42 -7.45 -1.67 1.12
C LYS A 42 -6.59 -1.54 -0.12
N VAL A 43 -6.58 -2.59 -0.95
CA VAL A 43 -5.82 -2.63 -2.19
C VAL A 43 -6.73 -3.00 -3.34
N THR A 44 -6.61 -2.25 -4.44
CA THR A 44 -7.31 -2.54 -5.69
C THR A 44 -6.30 -2.53 -6.82
N GLY A 45 -6.24 -3.63 -7.58
CA GLY A 45 -5.51 -3.71 -8.84
C GLY A 45 -6.40 -3.24 -9.98
N ILE A 46 -5.93 -2.27 -10.76
CA ILE A 46 -6.65 -1.73 -11.92
C ILE A 46 -5.92 -2.21 -13.18
N VAL A 47 -6.55 -3.10 -13.93
CA VAL A 47 -6.04 -3.64 -15.19
C VAL A 47 -6.96 -3.18 -16.31
N ALA A 48 -6.44 -2.33 -17.21
CA ALA A 48 -7.25 -1.59 -18.18
C ALA A 48 -8.42 -0.85 -17.49
N PHE A 49 -9.67 -1.30 -17.70
CA PHE A 49 -10.88 -0.71 -17.11
C PHE A 49 -11.47 -1.54 -15.96
N ILE A 50 -10.83 -2.64 -15.59
CA ILE A 50 -11.33 -3.57 -14.57
C ILE A 50 -10.66 -3.25 -13.22
N HIS A 51 -11.48 -3.05 -12.20
CA HIS A 51 -11.05 -2.85 -10.82
C HIS A 51 -11.19 -4.16 -10.05
N VAL A 52 -10.07 -4.74 -9.64
CA VAL A 52 -10.02 -6.02 -8.93
C VAL A 52 -9.58 -5.76 -7.49
N PRO A 53 -10.47 -5.94 -6.50
CA PRO A 53 -10.08 -5.92 -5.09
C PRO A 53 -9.00 -6.98 -4.83
N PHE A 54 -8.00 -6.63 -4.02
CA PHE A 54 -6.94 -7.55 -3.62
C PHE A 54 -7.01 -7.78 -2.11
N ASP A 55 -7.18 -9.05 -1.73
CA ASP A 55 -7.23 -9.45 -0.33
C ASP A 55 -5.81 -9.43 0.26
N LEU A 56 -5.59 -8.51 1.20
CA LEU A 56 -4.35 -8.44 1.94
C LEU A 56 -4.29 -9.57 2.99
N PRO A 57 -3.11 -10.20 3.19
CA PRO A 57 -2.90 -11.11 4.32
C PRO A 57 -3.16 -10.44 5.67
N ASN A 58 -2.90 -9.14 5.73
CA ASN A 58 -3.22 -8.29 6.88
C ASN A 58 -3.81 -6.96 6.38
N ASN A 59 -5.10 -6.76 6.61
CA ASN A 59 -5.77 -5.49 6.34
C ASN A 59 -5.86 -4.59 7.58
N ASN A 60 -5.50 -5.07 8.77
CA ASN A 60 -5.49 -4.27 9.99
C ASN A 60 -4.16 -3.52 10.08
N GLY A 61 -4.20 -2.24 9.72
CA GLY A 61 -3.06 -1.36 9.74
C GLY A 61 -2.55 -1.02 11.14
N CYS A 62 -3.19 -1.43 12.24
CA CYS A 62 -2.65 -1.27 13.60
C CYS A 62 -1.87 -2.50 14.10
N ILE A 63 -1.78 -3.57 13.29
CA ILE A 63 -1.12 -4.83 13.64
C ILE A 63 -0.03 -5.08 12.60
N ASN A 64 1.21 -5.37 13.03
CA ASN A 64 2.32 -5.82 12.15
C ASN A 64 2.57 -4.96 10.90
N SER A 65 2.43 -3.64 11.02
CA SER A 65 2.44 -2.67 9.91
C SER A 65 3.32 -1.44 10.19
N GLY A 66 4.14 -1.48 11.23
CA GLY A 66 4.92 -0.32 11.70
C GLY A 66 4.10 0.76 12.42
N LEU A 67 2.77 0.64 12.47
CA LEU A 67 1.91 1.57 13.20
C LEU A 67 1.55 1.03 14.59
N THR A 68 1.54 1.93 15.57
CA THR A 68 1.05 1.67 16.93
C THR A 68 -0.15 2.57 17.17
N CYS A 69 -1.35 1.99 17.16
CA CYS A 69 -2.58 2.74 17.40
C CYS A 69 -2.83 2.92 18.92
N PRO A 70 -3.45 4.04 19.35
CA PRO A 70 -3.97 5.12 18.52
C PRO A 70 -2.89 6.05 17.98
N LEU A 71 -3.02 6.45 16.71
CA LEU A 71 -2.15 7.45 16.08
C LEU A 71 -2.56 8.85 16.55
N GLN A 72 -1.57 9.65 16.93
CA GLN A 72 -1.79 11.02 17.38
C GLN A 72 -1.84 11.98 16.18
N PRO A 73 -2.72 13.00 16.22
CA PRO A 73 -2.75 14.06 15.21
C PRO A 73 -1.37 14.72 15.07
N GLN A 74 -1.04 15.13 13.85
CA GLN A 74 0.17 15.91 13.52
C GLN A 74 1.51 15.20 13.81
N GLN A 75 1.48 13.94 14.26
CA GLN A 75 2.67 13.12 14.44
C GLN A 75 2.93 12.27 13.18
N SER A 76 4.07 12.47 12.55
CA SER A 76 4.46 11.65 11.40
C SER A 76 4.67 10.20 11.82
N VAL A 77 4.04 9.28 11.11
CA VAL A 77 4.15 7.82 11.28
C VAL A 77 4.47 7.17 9.95
N THR A 78 4.92 5.92 9.97
CA THR A 78 5.27 5.17 8.75
C THR A 78 4.53 3.84 8.74
N TYR A 79 3.65 3.66 7.76
CA TYR A 79 2.98 2.40 7.50
C TYR A 79 3.88 1.51 6.65
N THR A 80 3.96 0.23 6.99
CA THR A 80 4.67 -0.79 6.22
C THR A 80 3.74 -1.95 5.85
N ALA A 81 4.01 -2.54 4.69
CA ALA A 81 3.32 -3.73 4.22
C ALA A 81 4.28 -4.61 3.42
N SER A 82 4.05 -5.93 3.50
CA SER A 82 4.66 -6.93 2.62
C SER A 82 3.56 -7.70 1.91
N LEU A 83 3.71 -7.88 0.60
CA LEU A 83 2.75 -8.54 -0.26
C LEU A 83 3.42 -9.67 -1.05
N PRO A 84 2.96 -10.92 -0.94
CA PRO A 84 3.46 -11.99 -1.78
C PRO A 84 2.95 -11.83 -3.23
N VAL A 85 3.88 -11.65 -4.18
CA VAL A 85 3.55 -11.63 -5.61
C VAL A 85 3.53 -13.07 -6.12
N LYS A 86 2.35 -13.69 -6.18
CA LYS A 86 2.23 -15.12 -6.52
C LYS A 86 2.75 -15.41 -7.93
N SER A 87 3.45 -16.53 -8.09
CA SER A 87 3.93 -16.99 -9.41
C SER A 87 2.82 -17.25 -10.42
N SER A 88 1.60 -17.53 -9.95
CA SER A 88 0.42 -17.73 -10.79
C SER A 88 -0.17 -16.44 -11.36
N TYR A 89 0.27 -15.26 -10.92
CA TYR A 89 -0.23 -13.99 -11.47
C TYR A 89 0.21 -13.82 -12.93
N PRO A 90 -0.66 -13.27 -13.80
CA PRO A 90 -0.32 -13.05 -15.19
C PRO A 90 0.75 -11.95 -15.33
N SER A 91 1.56 -12.01 -16.38
CA SER A 91 2.53 -10.94 -16.68
C SER A 91 1.80 -9.77 -17.33
N VAL A 92 1.41 -8.77 -16.54
CA VAL A 92 0.62 -7.63 -17.02
C VAL A 92 1.08 -6.33 -16.35
N ALA A 93 0.77 -5.22 -17.01
CA ALA A 93 0.79 -3.91 -16.38
C ALA A 93 -0.50 -3.71 -15.56
N VAL A 94 -0.36 -3.29 -14.31
CA VAL A 94 -1.47 -3.00 -13.39
C VAL A 94 -1.21 -1.66 -12.70
N THR A 95 -2.24 -0.86 -12.48
CA THR A 95 -2.16 0.27 -11.55
C THR A 95 -2.64 -0.20 -10.19
N VAL A 96 -1.77 -0.15 -9.19
CA VAL A 96 -2.15 -0.48 -7.80
C VAL A 96 -2.69 0.79 -7.15
N GLN A 97 -3.91 0.71 -6.64
CA GLN A 97 -4.49 1.70 -5.73
C GLN A 97 -4.39 1.17 -4.31
N TRP A 98 -3.67 1.89 -3.44
CA TRP A 98 -3.52 1.56 -2.04
C TRP A 98 -4.16 2.63 -1.17
N GLU A 99 -5.03 2.21 -0.26
CA GLU A 99 -5.77 3.07 0.64
C GLU A 99 -5.56 2.67 2.09
N LEU A 100 -5.41 3.68 2.96
CA LEU A 100 -5.50 3.52 4.40
C LEU A 100 -6.74 4.29 4.87
N LEU A 101 -7.61 3.62 5.61
CA LEU A 101 -8.86 4.18 6.13
C LEU A 101 -8.82 4.23 7.66
N ASP A 102 -9.45 5.25 8.26
CA ASP A 102 -9.62 5.36 9.70
C ASP A 102 -10.79 4.51 10.23
N GLN A 103 -11.05 4.59 11.55
CA GLN A 103 -12.16 3.92 12.23
C GLN A 103 -13.57 4.25 11.67
N ASN A 104 -13.71 5.36 10.94
CA ASN A 104 -14.96 5.84 10.36
C ASN A 104 -15.02 5.60 8.83
N ASN A 105 -14.08 4.83 8.27
CA ASN A 105 -13.86 4.65 6.84
C ASN A 105 -13.46 5.93 6.07
N ASN A 106 -13.00 6.98 6.76
CA ASN A 106 -12.42 8.14 6.09
C ASN A 106 -11.02 7.80 5.59
N ARG A 107 -10.67 8.35 4.44
CA ARG A 107 -9.40 8.10 3.77
C ARG A 107 -8.27 8.89 4.42
N LEU A 108 -7.32 8.20 5.04
CA LEU A 108 -6.09 8.76 5.57
C LEU A 108 -5.03 8.91 4.47
N VAL A 109 -4.89 7.88 3.64
CA VAL A 109 -3.97 7.85 2.50
C VAL A 109 -4.66 7.20 1.32
N CYS A 110 -4.40 7.71 0.11
CA CYS A 110 -4.72 7.03 -1.14
C CYS A 110 -3.64 7.34 -2.17
N ILE A 111 -2.88 6.32 -2.54
CA ILE A 111 -1.86 6.42 -3.58
C ILE A 111 -2.20 5.49 -4.73
N LYS A 112 -1.80 5.90 -5.93
CA LYS A 112 -1.84 5.09 -7.15
C LYS A 112 -0.46 5.02 -7.74
N PHE A 113 0.02 3.82 -8.04
CA PHE A 113 1.30 3.65 -8.70
C PHE A 113 1.23 2.54 -9.75
N PRO A 114 1.87 2.73 -10.92
CA PRO A 114 1.88 1.73 -11.96
C PRO A 114 2.92 0.65 -11.65
N VAL A 115 2.52 -0.61 -11.82
CA VAL A 115 3.33 -1.81 -11.60
C VAL A 115 3.37 -2.63 -12.89
N GLN A 116 4.51 -3.24 -13.15
CA GLN A 116 4.67 -4.32 -14.11
C GLN A 116 4.91 -5.62 -13.33
N LEU A 117 3.99 -6.59 -13.49
CA LEU A 117 4.17 -7.94 -12.99
C LEU A 117 4.98 -8.75 -13.99
N GLN A 118 6.06 -9.39 -13.53
CA GLN A 118 6.91 -10.24 -14.37
C GLN A 118 7.49 -11.43 -13.59
#